data_AF-A0A519SQZ2-F1
#
_entry.id   AF-A0A519SQZ2-F1
#
_cell.length_a   1.000
_cell.length_b   1.000
_cell.length_c   1.000
_cell.angle_alpha   90.00
_cell.angle_beta   90.00
_cell.angle_gamma   90.00
#
_symmetry.space_group_name_H-M   'P 1'
#
loop_
_entity.id
_entity.type
_entity.pdbx_description
1 polymer ?
#
loop_
_entity_poly.entity_id
_entity_poly.type
_entity_poly.pdbx_seq_one_letter_code
_entity_poly.pdbx_strand_id
1 'polypeptide(L)'
;MKQMLAILTKKHLYLGISRYLLALSMLPYALSKILGTQFVLTGFTLTELQSIEGMPGSMLVWAFLGRSLWLQVFLGFAELVPSILLLFRKTILLGAMLMFPMTLNVFLINFALDLWPETKMISSGLLFLNILVLGFKWGKIKSILKLMVFCKIQLKSSRIETAINVTIIAIVALFALMPIIEYRKQRNELTGDWVNQRPIEWVLEREVTADSTLAYRDLKVYFGAYGNYDEVGASSNTSEISYKIDTKNRMITLKYDDGNIENCKYQILGDEELKIDRPNESNETLLTQFFRKRTIYERNVD
;
A
#
# COMPACT_ATOMS: atom_id res chain seq x y z
N MET A 1 -2.76 32.90 -30.92
CA MET A 1 -3.80 32.58 -29.90
C MET A 1 -4.96 31.74 -30.43
N LYS A 2 -5.70 32.14 -31.48
CA LYS A 2 -6.86 31.37 -32.02
C LYS A 2 -6.54 29.93 -32.46
N GLN A 3 -5.37 29.68 -33.08
CA GLN A 3 -4.96 28.32 -33.46
C GLN A 3 -4.61 27.42 -32.26
N MET A 4 -4.05 27.97 -31.17
CA MET A 4 -3.84 27.22 -29.92
C MET A 4 -5.16 26.84 -29.26
N LEU A 5 -6.12 27.78 -29.20
CA LEU A 5 -7.47 27.52 -28.69
C LEU A 5 -8.22 26.46 -29.51
N ALA A 6 -7.98 26.40 -30.83
CA ALA A 6 -8.58 25.40 -31.70
C ALA A 6 -8.00 23.98 -31.53
N ILE A 7 -6.80 23.83 -30.95
CA ILE A 7 -6.23 22.52 -30.59
C ILE A 7 -6.91 21.98 -29.33
N LEU A 8 -7.21 22.87 -28.38
CA LEU A 8 -7.87 22.54 -27.10
C LEU A 8 -9.31 22.05 -27.26
N THR A 9 -9.96 22.22 -28.41
CA THR A 9 -11.33 21.76 -28.65
C THR A 9 -11.42 20.41 -29.37
N LYS A 10 -10.28 19.80 -29.74
CA LYS A 10 -10.28 18.54 -30.51
C LYS A 10 -10.58 17.34 -29.62
N LYS A 11 -11.61 16.54 -29.98
CA LYS A 11 -11.98 15.29 -29.30
C LYS A 11 -10.81 14.32 -29.10
N HIS A 12 -9.86 14.27 -30.04
CA HIS A 12 -8.67 13.42 -29.96
C HIS A 12 -7.69 13.85 -28.86
N LEU A 13 -7.66 15.14 -28.51
CA LEU A 13 -6.85 15.65 -27.42
C LEU A 13 -7.41 15.16 -26.08
N TYR A 14 -8.71 15.34 -25.83
CA TYR A 14 -9.37 14.88 -24.61
C TYR A 14 -9.24 13.37 -24.43
N LEU A 15 -9.49 12.57 -25.47
CA LEU A 15 -9.24 11.12 -25.43
C LEU A 15 -7.78 10.81 -25.11
N GLY A 16 -6.83 11.58 -25.64
CA GLY A 16 -5.41 11.45 -25.36
C GLY A 16 -5.09 11.75 -23.89
N ILE A 17 -5.60 12.85 -23.35
CA ILE A 17 -5.40 13.23 -21.96
C ILE A 17 -6.02 12.19 -21.03
N SER A 18 -7.29 11.83 -21.23
CA SER A 18 -8.00 10.88 -20.37
C SER A 18 -7.34 9.50 -20.35
N ARG A 19 -6.90 8.98 -21.51
CA ARG A 19 -6.24 7.66 -21.56
C ARG A 19 -4.86 7.68 -20.90
N TYR A 20 -4.08 8.75 -21.07
CA TYR A 20 -2.76 8.85 -20.44
C TYR A 20 -2.91 9.06 -18.94
N LEU A 21 -3.83 9.92 -18.50
CA LEU A 21 -4.11 10.13 -17.09
C LEU A 21 -4.56 8.84 -16.42
N LEU A 22 -5.51 8.11 -17.02
CA LEU A 22 -5.96 6.82 -16.49
C LEU A 22 -4.82 5.78 -16.44
N ALA A 23 -4.07 5.62 -17.53
CA ALA A 23 -3.00 4.63 -17.61
C ALA A 23 -1.87 4.93 -16.62
N LEU A 24 -1.42 6.18 -16.55
CA LEU A 24 -0.32 6.59 -15.68
C LEU A 24 -0.71 6.57 -14.20
N SER A 25 -1.96 6.90 -13.88
CA SER A 25 -2.45 6.80 -12.50
C SER A 25 -2.62 5.35 -12.04
N MET A 26 -2.99 4.41 -12.92
CA MET A 26 -3.18 3.00 -12.57
C MET A 26 -1.86 2.22 -12.44
N LEU A 27 -0.80 2.64 -13.15
CA LEU A 27 0.49 1.93 -13.13
C LEU A 27 1.12 1.79 -11.74
N PRO A 28 1.19 2.85 -10.89
CA PRO A 28 1.69 2.71 -9.52
C PRO A 28 0.92 1.69 -8.68
N TYR A 29 -0.43 1.67 -8.76
CA TYR A 29 -1.27 0.69 -8.05
C TYR A 29 -1.05 -0.73 -8.56
N ALA A 30 -0.92 -0.91 -9.87
CA ALA A 30 -0.65 -2.22 -10.45
C ALA A 30 0.71 -2.76 -9.99
N LEU A 31 1.74 -1.90 -9.98
CA LEU A 31 3.09 -2.27 -9.58
C LEU A 31 3.17 -2.56 -8.09
N SER A 32 2.60 -1.72 -7.21
CA SER A 32 2.60 -1.98 -5.76
C SER A 32 1.89 -3.29 -5.39
N LYS A 33 0.88 -3.71 -6.16
CA LYS A 33 0.27 -5.05 -6.03
C LYS A 33 1.21 -6.18 -6.45
N ILE A 34 1.83 -6.08 -7.63
CA ILE A 34 2.81 -7.08 -8.11
C ILE A 34 3.97 -7.24 -7.12
N LEU A 35 4.34 -6.16 -6.45
CA LEU A 35 5.47 -6.12 -5.52
C LEU A 35 5.10 -6.51 -4.09
N GLY A 36 3.82 -6.76 -3.81
CA GLY A 36 3.36 -7.13 -2.46
C GLY A 36 3.33 -5.98 -1.46
N THR A 37 3.54 -4.73 -1.89
CA THR A 37 3.70 -3.58 -0.97
C THR A 37 2.40 -2.85 -0.69
N GLN A 38 1.34 -3.06 -1.48
CA GLN A 38 0.08 -2.33 -1.31
C GLN A 38 -0.75 -2.78 -0.09
N PHE A 39 -0.90 -4.09 0.13
CA PHE A 39 -1.75 -4.66 1.18
C PHE A 39 -0.90 -5.29 2.29
N VAL A 40 -0.03 -4.48 2.90
CA VAL A 40 0.74 -4.89 4.07
C VAL A 40 -0.08 -4.59 5.32
N LEU A 41 -0.38 -5.62 6.11
CA LEU A 41 -1.02 -5.48 7.43
C LEU A 41 0.06 -5.25 8.49
N THR A 42 -0.14 -4.28 9.39
CA THR A 42 0.68 -4.13 10.60
C THR A 42 0.19 -5.06 11.71
N GLY A 43 1.02 -5.36 12.70
CA GLY A 43 0.74 -6.38 13.73
C GLY A 43 -0.45 -6.03 14.62
N PHE A 44 -0.76 -4.73 14.74
CA PHE A 44 -1.97 -4.22 15.37
C PHE A 44 -3.26 -4.86 14.81
N THR A 45 -3.37 -4.92 13.48
CA THR A 45 -4.54 -5.46 12.76
C THR A 45 -4.78 -6.95 12.99
N LEU A 46 -3.76 -7.67 13.47
CA LEU A 46 -3.80 -9.11 13.71
C LEU A 46 -4.17 -9.46 15.16
N THR A 47 -4.04 -8.50 16.09
CA THR A 47 -4.31 -8.71 17.51
C THR A 47 -5.75 -8.33 17.88
N GLU A 48 -6.41 -7.48 17.08
CA GLU A 48 -7.86 -7.33 17.09
C GLU A 48 -8.52 -8.57 16.47
N LEU A 49 -8.62 -9.65 17.25
CA LEU A 49 -9.75 -10.57 17.15
C LEU A 49 -10.99 -9.89 17.76
N GLN A 50 -11.36 -8.71 17.25
CA GLN A 50 -12.76 -8.32 17.25
C GLN A 50 -13.51 -9.33 16.35
N SER A 51 -14.81 -9.52 16.57
CA SER A 51 -15.60 -10.27 15.61
C SER A 51 -15.41 -9.65 14.21
N ILE A 52 -15.39 -10.47 13.16
CA ILE A 52 -15.22 -10.01 11.77
C ILE A 52 -16.22 -8.87 11.43
N GLU A 53 -17.37 -8.87 12.09
CA GLU A 53 -18.44 -7.88 11.96
C GLU A 53 -18.11 -6.50 12.56
N GLY A 54 -17.21 -6.42 13.57
CA GLY A 54 -16.82 -5.17 14.21
C GLY A 54 -15.61 -4.48 13.56
N MET A 55 -14.86 -5.20 12.72
CA MET A 55 -13.64 -4.70 12.11
C MET A 55 -13.91 -3.59 11.07
N PRO A 56 -13.14 -2.49 11.06
CA PRO A 56 -13.24 -1.48 10.02
C PRO A 56 -13.09 -2.08 8.62
N GLY A 57 -13.93 -1.65 7.66
CA GLY A 57 -13.94 -2.21 6.31
C GLY A 57 -12.61 -2.06 5.57
N SER A 58 -11.83 -1.01 5.88
CA SER A 58 -10.46 -0.84 5.38
C SER A 58 -9.54 -1.97 5.82
N MET A 59 -9.56 -2.34 7.10
CA MET A 59 -8.76 -3.42 7.64
C MET A 59 -9.19 -4.76 7.05
N LEU A 60 -10.50 -4.99 6.88
CA LEU A 60 -11.03 -6.21 6.28
C LEU A 60 -10.56 -6.40 4.83
N VAL A 61 -10.56 -5.33 4.03
CA VAL A 61 -10.06 -5.37 2.64
C VAL A 61 -8.56 -5.64 2.60
N TRP A 62 -7.78 -4.97 3.45
CA TRP A 62 -6.34 -5.17 3.52
C TRP A 62 -5.99 -6.59 3.97
N ALA A 63 -6.71 -7.12 4.97
CA ALA A 63 -6.62 -8.50 5.45
C ALA A 63 -6.89 -9.50 4.32
N PHE A 64 -8.01 -9.34 3.61
CA PHE A 64 -8.42 -10.23 2.55
C PHE A 64 -7.46 -10.20 1.35
N LEU A 65 -7.14 -9.02 0.84
CA LEU A 65 -6.30 -8.85 -0.34
C LEU A 65 -4.80 -9.09 -0.07
N GLY A 66 -4.35 -8.84 1.16
CA GLY A 66 -2.96 -9.07 1.60
C GLY A 66 -2.68 -10.51 2.04
N ARG A 67 -3.72 -11.32 2.30
CA ARG A 67 -3.55 -12.71 2.77
C ARG A 67 -2.79 -13.59 1.77
N SER A 68 -3.04 -13.42 0.47
CA SER A 68 -2.44 -14.22 -0.59
C SER A 68 -1.64 -13.35 -1.55
N LEU A 69 -0.30 -13.46 -1.47
CA LEU A 69 0.60 -12.76 -2.40
C LEU A 69 0.27 -13.10 -3.87
N TRP A 70 -0.11 -14.35 -4.15
CA TRP A 70 -0.49 -14.76 -5.50
C TRP A 70 -1.73 -13.99 -6.00
N LEU A 71 -2.76 -13.83 -5.17
CA LEU A 71 -3.97 -13.08 -5.53
C LEU A 71 -3.63 -11.60 -5.77
N GLN A 72 -2.80 -11.02 -4.90
CA GLN A 72 -2.33 -9.65 -5.02
C GLN A 72 -1.57 -9.43 -6.33
N VAL A 73 -0.62 -10.32 -6.67
CA VAL A 73 0.13 -10.27 -7.93
C VAL A 73 -0.79 -10.42 -9.14
N PHE A 74 -1.76 -11.33 -9.08
CA PHE A 74 -2.74 -11.52 -10.13
C PHE A 74 -3.55 -10.24 -10.40
N LEU A 75 -4.10 -9.61 -9.34
CA LEU A 75 -4.82 -8.34 -9.46
C LEU A 75 -3.92 -7.22 -9.99
N GLY A 76 -2.65 -7.21 -9.59
CA GLY A 76 -1.65 -6.28 -10.11
C GLY A 76 -1.43 -6.44 -11.62
N PHE A 77 -1.31 -7.66 -12.13
CA PHE A 77 -1.26 -7.88 -13.59
C PHE A 77 -2.57 -7.54 -14.30
N ALA A 78 -3.70 -7.82 -13.65
CA ALA A 78 -5.02 -7.50 -14.17
C ALA A 78 -5.25 -5.98 -14.32
N GLU A 79 -4.51 -5.16 -13.59
CA GLU A 79 -4.44 -3.70 -13.75
C GLU A 79 -3.30 -3.23 -14.65
N LEU A 80 -2.14 -3.91 -14.59
CA LEU A 80 -0.95 -3.55 -15.37
C LEU A 80 -1.19 -3.69 -16.88
N VAL A 81 -1.71 -4.84 -17.31
CA VAL A 81 -1.95 -5.15 -18.72
C VAL A 81 -2.86 -4.11 -19.38
N PRO A 82 -4.07 -3.81 -18.87
CA PRO A 82 -4.91 -2.78 -19.47
C PRO A 82 -4.31 -1.37 -19.37
N SER A 83 -3.54 -1.05 -18.33
CA SER A 83 -2.83 0.24 -18.23
C SER A 83 -1.84 0.41 -19.38
N ILE A 84 -1.04 -0.63 -19.67
CA ILE A 84 -0.10 -0.63 -20.79
C ILE A 84 -0.84 -0.54 -22.12
N LEU A 85 -1.94 -1.28 -22.29
CA LEU A 85 -2.76 -1.24 -23.51
C LEU A 85 -3.36 0.15 -23.77
N LEU A 86 -3.70 0.93 -22.74
CA LEU A 86 -4.21 2.29 -22.89
C LEU A 86 -3.16 3.28 -23.44
N LEU A 87 -1.86 2.97 -23.29
CA LEU A 87 -0.77 3.80 -23.80
C LEU A 87 -0.63 3.70 -25.33
N PHE A 88 -1.01 2.58 -25.95
CA PHE A 88 -0.97 2.45 -27.41
C PHE A 88 -2.32 2.80 -28.04
N ARG A 89 -2.29 3.70 -29.03
CA ARG A 89 -3.46 4.27 -29.74
C ARG A 89 -4.40 3.23 -30.34
N LYS A 90 -3.87 2.05 -30.62
CA LYS A 90 -4.60 0.97 -31.31
C LYS A 90 -5.20 -0.05 -30.36
N THR A 91 -4.67 -0.15 -29.15
CA THR A 91 -5.21 -1.02 -28.09
C THR A 91 -6.06 -0.26 -27.07
N ILE A 92 -6.28 1.06 -27.23
CA ILE A 92 -7.10 1.88 -26.32
C ILE A 92 -8.41 1.20 -25.93
N LEU A 93 -9.15 0.67 -26.91
CA LEU A 93 -10.47 0.10 -26.64
C LEU A 93 -10.37 -1.18 -25.81
N LEU A 94 -9.45 -2.08 -26.16
CA LEU A 94 -9.21 -3.30 -25.40
C LEU A 94 -8.73 -2.97 -23.98
N GLY A 95 -7.80 -2.02 -23.84
CA GLY A 95 -7.31 -1.54 -22.56
C GLY A 95 -8.42 -0.96 -21.69
N ALA A 96 -9.29 -0.11 -22.25
CA ALA A 96 -10.42 0.47 -21.51
C ALA A 96 -11.45 -0.58 -21.07
N MET A 97 -11.79 -1.53 -21.96
CA MET A 97 -12.74 -2.60 -21.64
C MET A 97 -12.22 -3.53 -20.53
N LEU A 98 -10.93 -3.86 -20.56
CA LEU A 98 -10.28 -4.66 -19.52
C LEU A 98 -10.07 -3.87 -18.22
N MET A 99 -9.82 -2.56 -18.31
CA MET A 99 -9.68 -1.68 -17.14
C MET A 99 -11.01 -1.45 -16.42
N PHE A 100 -12.13 -1.45 -17.16
CA PHE A 100 -13.46 -1.13 -16.61
C PHE A 100 -13.84 -1.98 -15.39
N PRO A 101 -13.81 -3.33 -15.44
CA PRO A 101 -14.13 -4.14 -14.27
C PRO A 101 -13.18 -3.87 -13.09
N MET A 102 -11.91 -3.53 -13.34
CA MET A 102 -10.95 -3.20 -12.27
C MET A 102 -11.29 -1.87 -11.60
N THR A 103 -11.48 -0.80 -12.37
CA THR A 103 -11.86 0.52 -11.83
C THR A 103 -13.22 0.49 -11.15
N LEU A 104 -14.17 -0.30 -11.68
CA LEU A 104 -15.49 -0.47 -11.08
C LEU A 104 -15.39 -1.25 -9.77
N ASN A 105 -14.62 -2.34 -9.72
CA ASN A 105 -14.44 -3.12 -8.50
C ASN A 105 -13.80 -2.29 -7.39
N VAL A 106 -12.74 -1.55 -7.71
CA VAL A 106 -12.07 -0.65 -6.74
C VAL A 106 -13.04 0.42 -6.25
N PHE A 107 -13.82 1.04 -7.14
CA PHE A 107 -14.85 2.01 -6.74
C PHE A 107 -15.89 1.39 -5.79
N LEU A 108 -16.46 0.24 -6.16
CA LEU A 108 -17.48 -0.43 -5.36
C LEU A 108 -16.95 -0.83 -3.99
N ILE A 109 -15.75 -1.41 -3.90
CA ILE A 109 -15.13 -1.78 -2.62
C ILE A 109 -14.91 -0.55 -1.74
N ASN A 110 -14.38 0.54 -2.31
CA ASN A 110 -14.10 1.76 -1.54
C ASN A 110 -15.36 2.38 -0.91
N PHE A 111 -16.50 2.34 -1.62
CA PHE A 111 -17.76 2.89 -1.13
C PHE A 111 -18.52 1.91 -0.24
N ALA A 112 -18.58 0.63 -0.61
CA ALA A 112 -19.36 -0.38 0.12
C ALA A 112 -18.77 -0.68 1.50
N LEU A 113 -17.44 -0.61 1.65
CA LEU A 113 -16.74 -0.90 2.90
C LEU A 113 -16.23 0.36 3.60
N ASP A 114 -16.73 1.52 3.18
CA ASP A 114 -16.45 2.83 3.78
C ASP A 114 -14.96 3.10 4.02
N LEU A 115 -14.14 2.90 2.99
CA LEU A 115 -12.69 3.17 3.04
C LEU A 115 -12.41 4.69 3.19
N TRP A 116 -11.14 5.07 3.30
CA TRP A 116 -10.71 6.45 3.46
C TRP A 116 -11.33 7.42 2.42
N PRO A 117 -11.71 8.66 2.81
CA PRO A 117 -12.32 9.63 1.89
C PRO A 117 -11.49 9.88 0.62
N GLU A 118 -10.16 9.89 0.74
CA GLU A 118 -9.25 10.10 -0.37
C GLU A 118 -9.34 8.98 -1.42
N THR A 119 -9.42 7.72 -0.99
CA THR A 119 -9.47 6.57 -1.91
C THR A 119 -10.81 6.51 -2.66
N LYS A 120 -11.90 6.95 -2.03
CA LYS A 120 -13.21 7.13 -2.69
C LYS A 120 -13.16 8.19 -3.79
N MET A 121 -12.52 9.32 -3.55
CA MET A 121 -12.39 10.38 -4.55
C MET A 121 -11.52 9.94 -5.74
N ILE A 122 -10.37 9.32 -5.45
CA ILE A 122 -9.44 8.84 -6.50
C ILE A 122 -10.10 7.74 -7.33
N SER A 123 -10.71 6.74 -6.71
CA SER A 123 -11.38 5.64 -7.42
C SER A 123 -12.55 6.13 -8.28
N SER A 124 -13.32 7.12 -7.81
CA SER A 124 -14.37 7.78 -8.60
C SER A 124 -13.80 8.47 -9.83
N GLY A 125 -12.69 9.21 -9.68
CA GLY A 125 -12.01 9.88 -10.79
C GLY A 125 -11.47 8.89 -11.83
N LEU A 126 -10.88 7.78 -11.39
CA LEU A 126 -10.37 6.72 -12.27
C LEU A 126 -11.50 6.03 -13.04
N LEU A 127 -12.60 5.69 -12.38
CA LEU A 127 -13.78 5.12 -13.03
C LEU A 127 -14.38 6.10 -14.04
N PHE A 128 -14.50 7.38 -13.67
CA PHE A 128 -14.99 8.43 -14.57
C PHE A 128 -14.10 8.59 -15.83
N LEU A 129 -12.78 8.63 -15.67
CA LEU A 129 -11.85 8.68 -16.80
C LEU A 129 -12.01 7.47 -17.71
N ASN A 130 -12.22 6.28 -17.14
CA ASN A 130 -12.45 5.07 -17.92
C ASN A 130 -13.76 5.15 -18.72
N ILE A 131 -14.85 5.57 -18.08
CA ILE A 131 -16.14 5.81 -18.74
C ILE A 131 -16.01 6.84 -19.86
N LEU A 132 -15.24 7.91 -19.67
CA LEU A 132 -14.97 8.89 -20.72
C LEU A 132 -14.24 8.26 -21.92
N VAL A 133 -13.19 7.46 -21.67
CA VAL A 133 -12.45 6.76 -22.74
C VAL A 133 -13.37 5.81 -23.50
N LEU A 134 -14.21 5.04 -22.81
CA LEU A 134 -15.23 4.18 -23.42
C LEU A 134 -16.26 4.97 -24.21
N GLY A 135 -16.73 6.10 -23.67
CA GLY A 135 -17.68 7.01 -24.32
C GLY A 135 -17.13 7.57 -25.64
N PHE A 136 -15.87 8.02 -25.66
CA PHE A 136 -15.19 8.45 -26.88
C PHE A 136 -15.03 7.33 -27.91
N LYS A 137 -15.01 6.07 -27.49
CA LYS A 137 -14.92 4.88 -28.36
C LYS A 137 -16.27 4.19 -28.61
N TRP A 138 -17.39 4.76 -28.14
CA TRP A 138 -18.72 4.14 -28.20
C TRP A 138 -19.16 3.70 -29.60
N GLY A 139 -18.82 4.48 -30.63
CA GLY A 139 -19.08 4.09 -32.02
C GLY A 139 -18.40 2.78 -32.42
N LYS A 140 -17.15 2.56 -31.99
CA LYS A 140 -16.43 1.29 -32.22
C LYS A 140 -16.98 0.16 -31.34
N ILE A 141 -17.41 0.46 -30.11
CA ILE A 141 -18.05 -0.52 -29.22
C ILE A 141 -19.32 -1.05 -29.88
N LYS A 142 -20.18 -0.17 -30.40
CA LYS A 142 -21.39 -0.57 -31.15
C LYS A 142 -21.06 -1.42 -32.37
N SER A 143 -20.04 -1.04 -33.14
CA SER A 143 -19.58 -1.84 -34.28
C SER A 143 -19.06 -3.21 -33.85
N ILE A 144 -18.28 -3.27 -32.77
CA ILE A 144 -17.73 -4.53 -32.23
C ILE A 144 -18.83 -5.39 -31.63
N LEU A 145 -19.79 -4.86 -30.89
CA LEU A 145 -20.95 -5.62 -30.40
C LEU A 145 -21.74 -6.23 -31.57
N LYS A 146 -21.88 -5.48 -32.66
CA LYS A 146 -22.50 -5.98 -33.90
C LYS A 146 -21.63 -7.01 -34.64
N LEU A 147 -20.30 -6.89 -34.52
CA LEU A 147 -19.30 -7.81 -35.09
C LEU A 147 -18.93 -8.97 -34.16
N MET A 148 -19.32 -8.99 -32.88
CA MET A 148 -18.89 -10.00 -31.90
C MET A 148 -19.46 -11.39 -32.22
N VAL A 149 -20.31 -11.46 -33.23
CA VAL A 149 -20.74 -12.69 -33.91
C VAL A 149 -19.59 -13.29 -34.75
N PHE A 150 -18.68 -12.49 -35.33
CA PHE A 150 -17.53 -12.96 -36.12
C PHE A 150 -16.36 -11.94 -36.16
N CYS A 151 -15.15 -12.38 -35.73
CA CYS A 151 -13.83 -12.09 -36.34
C CYS A 151 -12.68 -11.57 -35.42
N LYS A 152 -11.44 -11.83 -35.89
CA LYS A 152 -10.11 -11.64 -35.28
C LYS A 152 -9.62 -10.18 -35.29
N ILE A 153 -8.93 -9.79 -34.20
CA ILE A 153 -8.33 -8.47 -34.00
C ILE A 153 -6.99 -8.35 -34.76
N GLN A 154 -6.81 -7.30 -35.56
CA GLN A 154 -5.52 -6.96 -36.20
C GLN A 154 -4.85 -5.75 -35.51
N LEU A 155 -3.63 -5.98 -34.99
CA LEU A 155 -2.79 -4.96 -34.34
C LEU A 155 -1.65 -4.56 -35.29
N LYS A 156 -1.64 -3.32 -35.78
CA LYS A 156 -0.41 -2.69 -36.32
C LYS A 156 0.12 -1.73 -35.23
N SER A 157 1.38 -1.34 -35.13
CA SER A 157 1.82 -0.25 -34.21
C SER A 157 2.83 0.66 -34.92
N SER A 158 2.98 1.91 -34.50
CA SER A 158 4.04 2.81 -35.00
C SER A 158 5.30 2.65 -34.15
N ARG A 159 6.48 2.59 -34.76
CA ARG A 159 7.76 2.42 -34.04
C ARG A 159 8.05 3.57 -33.07
N ILE A 160 7.77 4.81 -33.48
CA ILE A 160 7.98 6.02 -32.66
C ILE A 160 7.06 6.02 -31.43
N GLU A 161 5.80 5.66 -31.63
CA GLU A 161 4.81 5.56 -30.54
C GLU A 161 5.22 4.48 -29.52
N THR A 162 5.76 3.38 -30.02
CA THR A 162 6.26 2.30 -29.17
C THR A 162 7.44 2.76 -28.32
N ALA A 163 8.40 3.49 -28.91
CA ALA A 163 9.53 4.04 -28.16
C ALA A 163 9.09 5.01 -27.06
N ILE A 164 8.20 5.96 -27.36
CA ILE A 164 7.68 6.92 -26.36
C ILE A 164 7.00 6.19 -25.21
N ASN A 165 6.12 5.24 -25.51
CA ASN A 165 5.39 4.51 -24.48
C ASN A 165 6.33 3.64 -23.64
N VAL A 166 7.33 2.99 -24.23
CA VAL A 166 8.33 2.20 -23.49
C VAL A 166 9.14 3.10 -22.56
N THR A 167 9.56 4.28 -23.00
CA THR A 167 10.27 5.24 -22.14
C THR A 167 9.39 5.71 -20.98
N ILE A 168 8.12 6.02 -21.24
CA ILE A 168 7.17 6.41 -20.19
C ILE A 168 6.97 5.26 -19.19
N ILE A 169 6.78 4.02 -19.66
CA ILE A 169 6.66 2.84 -18.80
C ILE A 169 7.93 2.67 -17.96
N ALA A 170 9.11 2.82 -18.55
CA ALA A 170 10.38 2.70 -17.82
C ALA A 170 10.53 3.76 -16.73
N ILE A 171 10.13 5.00 -17.00
CA ILE A 171 10.13 6.09 -16.00
C ILE A 171 9.16 5.76 -14.87
N VAL A 172 7.91 5.39 -15.18
CA VAL A 172 6.92 5.03 -14.16
C VAL A 172 7.36 3.81 -13.35
N ALA A 173 7.94 2.81 -14.00
CA ALA A 173 8.53 1.66 -13.32
C ALA A 173 9.64 2.09 -12.36
N LEU A 174 10.54 2.99 -12.78
CA LEU A 174 11.61 3.52 -11.93
C LEU A 174 11.07 4.29 -10.72
N PHE A 175 10.03 5.12 -10.90
CA PHE A 175 9.36 5.78 -9.78
C PHE A 175 8.63 4.79 -8.87
N ALA A 176 8.02 3.73 -9.41
CA ALA A 176 7.39 2.68 -8.61
C ALA A 176 8.39 1.78 -7.88
N LEU A 177 9.66 1.74 -8.31
CA LEU A 177 10.74 1.09 -7.58
C LEU A 177 11.18 1.92 -6.35
N MET A 178 10.95 3.24 -6.31
CA MET A 178 11.34 4.09 -5.17
C MET A 178 10.69 3.62 -3.85
N PRO A 179 9.37 3.41 -3.75
CA PRO A 179 8.74 2.86 -2.55
C PRO A 179 9.33 1.51 -2.11
N ILE A 180 9.77 0.66 -3.06
CA ILE A 180 10.40 -0.62 -2.73
C ILE A 180 11.77 -0.41 -2.11
N ILE A 181 12.58 0.48 -2.70
CA ILE A 181 13.92 0.77 -2.20
C ILE A 181 13.80 1.37 -0.80
N GLU A 182 12.85 2.30 -0.61
CA GLU A 182 12.56 2.90 0.67
C GLU A 182 12.08 1.86 1.69
N TYR A 183 11.13 1.00 1.31
CA TYR A 183 10.66 -0.10 2.14
C TYR A 183 11.78 -1.10 2.49
N ARG A 184 12.61 -1.52 1.52
CA ARG A 184 13.74 -2.44 1.75
C ARG A 184 14.80 -1.81 2.65
N LYS A 185 15.01 -0.50 2.56
CA LYS A 185 15.92 0.25 3.46
C LYS A 185 15.38 0.36 4.87
N GLN A 186 14.06 0.32 5.05
CA GLN A 186 13.43 0.40 6.37
C GLN A 186 13.46 -0.92 7.14
N ARG A 187 13.83 -2.05 6.50
CA ARG A 187 14.10 -3.30 7.23
C ARG A 187 15.23 -3.07 8.23
N ASN A 188 14.89 -3.09 9.50
CA ASN A 188 15.85 -3.05 10.59
C ASN A 188 15.64 -4.25 11.50
N GLU A 189 16.53 -4.38 12.47
CA GLU A 189 16.55 -5.45 13.46
C GLU A 189 15.26 -5.55 14.30
N LEU A 190 14.42 -4.51 14.34
CA LEU A 190 13.16 -4.47 15.09
C LEU A 190 11.92 -4.77 14.23
N THR A 191 11.94 -4.51 12.91
CA THR A 191 10.75 -4.52 12.03
C THR A 191 10.38 -5.90 11.50
N GLY A 192 11.35 -6.80 11.30
CA GLY A 192 11.13 -8.09 10.65
C GLY A 192 10.88 -8.00 9.13
N ASP A 193 10.31 -9.06 8.54
CA ASP A 193 10.01 -9.15 7.09
C ASP A 193 8.50 -9.20 6.83
N TRP A 194 7.86 -8.04 6.73
CA TRP A 194 6.41 -7.97 6.49
C TRP A 194 6.00 -8.46 5.09
N VAL A 195 6.87 -8.33 4.07
CA VAL A 195 6.57 -8.79 2.70
C VAL A 195 6.42 -10.30 2.64
N ASN A 196 7.26 -11.02 3.37
CA ASN A 196 7.20 -12.48 3.43
C ASN A 196 6.30 -12.99 4.57
N GLN A 197 5.41 -12.14 5.11
CA GLN A 197 4.51 -12.47 6.22
C GLN A 197 5.25 -12.99 7.46
N ARG A 198 6.44 -12.45 7.75
CA ARG A 198 7.24 -12.75 8.94
C ARG A 198 7.55 -11.47 9.73
N PRO A 199 6.52 -10.72 10.18
CA PRO A 199 6.75 -9.58 11.04
C PRO A 199 7.25 -10.03 12.42
N ILE A 200 8.05 -9.17 13.05
CA ILE A 200 8.46 -9.37 14.44
C ILE A 200 7.41 -8.72 15.34
N GLU A 201 6.91 -9.49 16.29
CA GLU A 201 6.15 -9.08 17.45
C GLU A 201 7.09 -9.05 18.66
N TRP A 202 7.16 -7.93 19.37
CA TRP A 202 7.93 -7.80 20.60
C TRP A 202 6.98 -7.84 21.80
N VAL A 203 7.02 -8.92 22.56
CA VAL A 203 6.12 -9.16 23.71
C VAL A 203 6.82 -8.74 25.00
N LEU A 204 6.20 -7.86 25.78
CA LEU A 204 6.77 -7.38 27.04
C LEU A 204 6.91 -8.54 28.04
N GLU A 205 8.09 -8.69 28.61
CA GLU A 205 8.35 -9.67 29.69
C GLU A 205 8.36 -9.01 31.06
N ARG A 206 9.03 -7.85 31.18
CA ARG A 206 9.20 -7.14 32.45
C ARG A 206 9.48 -5.66 32.24
N GLU A 207 9.08 -4.86 33.21
CA GLU A 207 9.36 -3.43 33.29
C GLU A 207 10.06 -3.13 34.62
N VAL A 208 11.11 -2.33 34.55
CA VAL A 208 11.93 -1.96 35.71
C VAL A 208 12.09 -0.45 35.74
N THR A 209 11.82 0.14 36.90
CA THR A 209 12.18 1.53 37.21
C THR A 209 13.30 1.49 38.25
N ALA A 210 14.07 2.57 38.40
CA ALA A 210 15.30 2.72 39.21
C ALA A 210 15.45 1.77 40.42
N ASP A 211 14.39 1.54 41.21
CA ASP A 211 14.44 0.77 42.45
C ASP A 211 13.47 -0.44 42.52
N SER A 212 12.67 -0.75 41.49
CA SER A 212 11.64 -1.81 41.56
C SER A 212 11.19 -2.35 40.20
N THR A 213 10.82 -3.65 40.18
CA THR A 213 10.12 -4.28 39.05
C THR A 213 8.63 -3.95 39.13
N LEU A 214 8.05 -3.42 38.05
CA LEU A 214 6.64 -3.08 37.99
C LEU A 214 5.78 -4.34 37.79
N ALA A 215 4.48 -4.22 38.09
CA ALA A 215 3.52 -5.29 37.86
C ALA A 215 3.47 -5.62 36.36
N TYR A 216 3.43 -6.91 36.04
CA TYR A 216 3.30 -7.38 34.67
C TYR A 216 2.02 -6.82 34.03
N ARG A 217 2.15 -6.30 32.81
CA ARG A 217 1.03 -5.98 31.93
C ARG A 217 1.25 -6.66 30.59
N ASP A 218 0.16 -7.14 29.98
CA ASP A 218 0.21 -7.62 28.60
C ASP A 218 0.39 -6.40 27.69
N LEU A 219 1.58 -6.26 27.11
CA LEU A 219 1.94 -5.22 26.17
C LEU A 219 2.76 -5.85 25.04
N LYS A 220 2.37 -5.54 23.81
CA LYS A 220 3.02 -5.98 22.58
C LYS A 220 3.32 -4.75 21.76
N VAL A 221 4.53 -4.67 21.25
CA VAL A 221 4.95 -3.54 20.42
C VAL A 221 5.35 -4.03 19.03
N TYR A 222 4.93 -3.26 18.02
CA TYR A 222 5.16 -3.57 16.62
C TYR A 222 5.88 -2.41 15.96
N PHE A 223 7.07 -2.69 15.43
CA PHE A 223 7.74 -1.77 14.52
C PHE A 223 7.29 -2.15 13.11
N GLY A 224 6.42 -1.34 12.54
CA GLY A 224 5.85 -1.52 11.20
C GLY A 224 6.72 -0.91 10.09
N ALA A 225 6.33 -1.21 8.86
CA ALA A 225 6.87 -0.52 7.68
C ALA A 225 6.43 0.95 7.66
N TYR A 226 7.15 1.77 6.88
CA TYR A 226 6.90 3.22 6.71
C TYR A 226 7.04 4.04 8.01
N GLY A 227 7.73 3.51 9.01
CA GLY A 227 7.93 4.19 10.28
C GLY A 227 6.68 4.15 11.16
N ASN A 228 5.74 3.23 10.96
CA ASN A 228 4.60 3.06 11.85
C ASN A 228 5.01 2.27 13.08
N TYR A 229 4.60 2.70 14.26
CA TYR A 229 4.81 2.02 15.52
C TYR A 229 3.47 1.86 16.23
N ASP A 230 3.19 0.65 16.70
CA ASP A 230 1.93 0.32 17.37
C ASP A 230 2.21 -0.31 18.73
N GLU A 231 1.47 0.12 19.74
CA GLU A 231 1.44 -0.48 21.08
C GLU A 231 0.08 -1.11 21.35
N VAL A 232 0.07 -2.39 21.68
CA VAL A 232 -1.14 -3.16 21.96
C VAL A 232 -1.04 -3.73 23.35
N GLY A 233 -1.90 -3.30 24.26
CA GLY A 233 -1.96 -3.87 25.60
C GLY A 233 -3.38 -4.22 26.03
N ALA A 234 -3.50 -5.00 27.11
CA ALA A 234 -4.81 -5.44 27.61
C ALA A 234 -5.76 -4.30 28.04
N SER A 235 -5.21 -3.12 28.37
CA SER A 235 -5.95 -1.97 28.89
C SER A 235 -6.00 -0.75 27.96
N SER A 236 -5.09 -0.66 26.99
CA SER A 236 -4.95 0.49 26.10
C SER A 236 -4.25 0.09 24.81
N ASN A 237 -4.83 0.51 23.71
CA ASN A 237 -4.27 0.37 22.37
C ASN A 237 -3.89 1.76 21.90
N THR A 238 -2.62 1.96 21.56
CA THR A 238 -2.12 3.22 21.01
C THR A 238 -1.57 2.94 19.62
N SER A 239 -2.32 3.41 18.62
CA SER A 239 -1.98 3.35 17.20
C SER A 239 -1.59 4.73 16.68
N GLU A 240 -1.06 4.80 15.46
CA GLU A 240 -0.67 6.05 14.77
C GLU A 240 0.59 6.75 15.32
N ILE A 241 1.43 6.02 16.05
CA ILE A 241 2.74 6.54 16.46
C ILE A 241 3.70 6.38 15.27
N SER A 242 4.45 7.43 14.96
CA SER A 242 5.53 7.35 13.97
C SER A 242 6.88 7.17 14.67
N TYR A 243 7.69 6.22 14.22
CA TYR A 243 9.03 5.98 14.75
C TYR A 243 10.14 6.29 13.73
N LYS A 244 11.26 6.76 14.25
CA LYS A 244 12.55 6.81 13.54
C LYS A 244 13.59 6.08 14.34
N ILE A 245 14.42 5.29 13.67
CA ILE A 245 15.50 4.53 14.30
C ILE A 245 16.85 5.06 13.82
N ASP A 246 17.74 5.33 14.77
CA ASP A 246 19.16 5.54 14.53
C ASP A 246 19.92 4.30 15.01
N THR A 247 20.30 3.45 14.07
CA THR A 247 21.03 2.21 14.34
C THR A 247 22.48 2.45 14.76
N LYS A 248 23.08 3.61 14.45
CA LYS A 248 24.45 3.93 14.85
C LYS A 248 24.50 4.37 16.32
N ASN A 249 23.54 5.21 16.71
CA ASN A 249 23.49 5.75 18.07
C ASN A 249 22.57 4.94 19.00
N ARG A 250 21.93 3.88 18.49
CA ARG A 250 20.97 3.02 19.21
C ARG A 250 19.85 3.81 19.89
N MET A 251 19.26 4.73 19.12
CA MET A 251 18.14 5.56 19.54
C MET A 251 16.89 5.24 18.71
N ILE A 252 15.73 5.26 19.37
CA ILE A 252 14.41 5.25 18.75
C ILE A 252 13.75 6.57 19.13
N THR A 253 13.26 7.30 18.13
CA THR A 253 12.43 8.48 18.34
C THR A 253 10.99 8.09 18.03
N LEU A 254 10.12 8.09 19.03
CA LEU A 254 8.68 7.89 18.89
C LEU A 254 8.00 9.26 18.87
N LYS A 255 7.11 9.47 17.90
CA LYS A 255 6.33 10.69 17.77
C LYS A 255 4.84 10.31 17.79
N TYR A 256 4.16 10.79 18.82
CA TYR A 256 2.75 10.56 19.07
C TYR A 256 1.89 11.61 18.33
N ASP A 257 0.60 11.31 18.16
CA ASP A 257 -0.33 12.16 17.41
C ASP A 257 -0.62 13.50 18.12
N ASP A 258 -0.52 13.53 19.45
CA ASP A 258 -0.58 14.74 20.27
C ASP A 258 0.64 15.68 20.08
N GLY A 259 1.62 15.27 19.28
CA GLY A 259 2.85 15.99 19.00
C GLY A 259 3.99 15.71 19.99
N ASN A 260 3.78 14.86 21.00
CA ASN A 260 4.81 14.47 21.95
C ASN A 260 5.90 13.63 21.24
N ILE A 261 7.15 13.84 21.64
CA ILE A 261 8.32 13.16 21.06
C ILE A 261 9.12 12.51 22.19
N GLU A 262 9.18 11.18 22.17
CA GLU A 262 9.98 10.40 23.09
C GLU A 262 11.24 9.90 22.40
N ASN A 263 12.40 10.13 23.02
CA ASN A 263 13.68 9.60 22.55
C ASN A 263 14.12 8.48 23.48
N CYS A 264 14.03 7.24 23.01
CA CYS A 264 14.34 6.04 23.76
C CYS A 264 15.70 5.49 23.33
N LYS A 265 16.50 4.99 24.28
CA LYS A 265 17.66 4.14 23.96
C LYS A 265 17.20 2.71 23.81
N TYR A 266 17.79 1.96 22.89
CA TYR A 266 17.48 0.53 22.76
C TYR A 266 18.75 -0.32 22.67
N GLN A 267 18.63 -1.57 23.09
CA GLN A 267 19.68 -2.55 22.99
C GLN A 267 19.08 -3.91 22.70
N ILE A 268 19.62 -4.61 21.70
CA ILE A 268 19.29 -6.01 21.45
C ILE A 268 20.23 -6.87 22.29
N LEU A 269 19.65 -7.75 23.10
CA LEU A 269 20.33 -8.69 23.98
C LEU A 269 20.22 -10.08 23.33
N GLY A 270 21.30 -10.55 22.70
CA GLY A 270 21.27 -11.80 21.92
C GLY A 270 20.47 -11.68 20.63
N ASP A 271 19.77 -12.76 20.22
CA ASP A 271 18.97 -12.80 18.99
C ASP A 271 17.45 -12.64 19.21
N GLU A 272 17.01 -12.70 20.48
CA GLU A 272 15.60 -12.82 20.86
C GLU A 272 15.11 -11.78 21.88
N GLU A 273 15.97 -11.00 22.52
CA GLU A 273 15.54 -10.00 23.52
C GLU A 273 15.85 -8.57 23.06
N LEU A 274 14.90 -7.67 23.32
CA LEU A 274 15.03 -6.23 23.10
C LEU A 274 14.81 -5.49 24.41
N LYS A 275 15.78 -4.65 24.76
CA LYS A 275 15.69 -3.69 25.86
C LYS A 275 15.40 -2.31 25.30
N ILE A 276 14.42 -1.61 25.85
CA ILE A 276 14.12 -0.21 25.53
C ILE A 276 14.12 0.60 26.83
N ASP A 277 14.93 1.64 26.88
CA ASP A 277 14.99 2.60 27.99
C ASP A 277 14.22 3.87 27.57
N ARG A 278 13.07 4.11 28.20
CA ARG A 278 12.21 5.28 27.95
C ARG A 278 12.38 6.34 29.04
N PRO A 279 12.42 7.63 28.66
CA PRO A 279 12.29 8.72 29.63
C PRO A 279 10.85 8.76 30.17
N ASN A 280 10.70 8.86 31.48
CA ASN A 280 9.38 9.03 32.12
C ASN A 280 8.88 10.49 31.97
N GLU A 281 7.58 10.74 32.11
CA GLU A 281 6.93 12.06 31.92
C GLU A 281 7.54 13.20 32.74
N SER A 282 8.26 12.88 33.83
CA SER A 282 8.95 13.86 34.70
C SER A 282 10.47 13.96 34.48
N ASN A 283 11.05 13.26 33.48
CA ASN A 283 12.49 13.23 33.15
C ASN A 283 13.47 12.79 34.29
N GLU A 284 12.99 12.43 35.47
CA GLU A 284 13.85 12.07 36.63
C GLU A 284 14.14 10.57 36.76
N THR A 285 13.35 9.69 36.12
CA THR A 285 13.54 8.23 36.18
C THR A 285 13.43 7.58 34.79
N LEU A 286 14.29 6.59 34.53
CA LEU A 286 14.27 5.80 33.30
C LEU A 286 13.38 4.56 33.50
N LEU A 287 12.38 4.41 32.64
CA LEU A 287 11.59 3.19 32.53
C LEU A 287 12.31 2.22 31.58
N THR A 288 12.77 1.11 32.10
CA THR A 288 13.42 0.06 31.32
C THR A 288 12.44 -1.06 31.01
N GLN A 289 12.21 -1.35 29.73
CA GLN A 289 11.32 -2.41 29.28
C GLN A 289 12.12 -3.51 28.58
N PHE A 290 11.81 -4.76 28.88
CA PHE A 290 12.41 -5.92 28.22
C PHE A 290 11.33 -6.66 27.43
N PHE A 291 11.61 -6.93 26.16
CA PHE A 291 10.71 -7.58 25.23
C PHE A 291 11.34 -8.84 24.65
N ARG A 292 10.53 -9.88 24.48
CA ARG A 292 10.88 -11.10 23.74
C ARG A 292 10.40 -10.99 22.29
N LYS A 293 11.26 -11.40 21.37
CA LYS A 293 10.99 -11.53 19.94
C LYS A 293 10.09 -12.74 19.67
N ARG A 294 9.04 -12.53 18.88
CA ARG A 294 8.17 -13.59 18.35
C ARG A 294 7.90 -13.33 16.88
N THR A 295 8.00 -14.34 16.02
CA THR A 295 7.68 -14.21 14.59
C THR A 295 6.23 -14.62 14.37
N ILE A 296 5.43 -13.73 13.80
CA ILE A 296 4.03 -14.08 13.47
C ILE A 296 4.04 -14.97 12.21
N TYR A 297 3.26 -16.05 12.22
CA TYR A 297 3.11 -17.04 11.13
C TYR A 297 4.29 -17.96 10.84
N GLU A 298 5.22 -18.16 11.79
CA GLU A 298 5.98 -19.41 11.76
C GLU A 298 4.96 -20.56 11.83
N ARG A 299 4.75 -21.26 10.71
CA ARG A 299 4.11 -22.58 10.77
C ARG A 299 4.98 -23.36 11.75
N ASN A 300 4.39 -23.81 12.85
CA ASN A 300 4.84 -25.06 13.44
C ASN A 300 4.78 -26.07 12.29
N VAL A 301 5.95 -26.41 11.77
CA VAL A 301 6.12 -27.54 10.88
C VAL A 301 6.03 -28.74 11.81
N ASP A 302 4.79 -29.11 12.15
CA ASP A 302 4.44 -30.43 12.67
C ASP A 302 3.87 -31.25 11.50
#